data_AF-A0A3M1STV2-F1
#
_entry.id   AF-A0A3M1STV2-F1
#
_cell.length_a   1.000
_cell.length_b   1.000
_cell.length_c   1.000
_cell.angle_alpha   90.00
_cell.angle_beta   90.00
_cell.angle_gamma   90.00
#
_symmetry.space_group_name_H-M   'P 1'
#
loop_
_entity.id
_entity.type
_entity.pdbx_description
1 polymer ?
#
loop_
_entity_poly.entity_id
_entity_poly.type
_entity_poly.pdbx_seq_one_letter_code
_entity_poly.pdbx_strand_id
1 'polypeptide(L)'
;MTKLPGWANQLADQYRGGTIIEFIVYGNVDDKVEWEGSDGKPRFGSLRTFLANKLFPRRDAVIFYDPSHGISFRDDDTFGDFHRVVQAVDASSGTKYASQGLPRDANRALHLVERFMRAKVDPRGGAKPKSVALIIDYADLILPAGDPGHMSMAQQATLVRFLSWARDPVFLDADLTIVLVAENLAGLNQALVESPYIGRVEIELPDAEERASYLRWKFERNPRLEDLAQVSVEQFAKLTGGLSRVNLNHVTSQALANERPITPEYVGEMKKALIEKECFGMLEFLSSPYGLDTVCGHGPQKTWLREDARLIREGRIDALPMGYLICGPVGTGKTFLAQCTTHDIGIPCVKLKNFRSQWYGSTEANWQKILSVLVATGPVGVIIDEADAAVGDRESGHEVSNRVFSMLATQMGDTRYRGHILWFLLTSRPDLLPVDLKRQGRAEVHIPLFYPDTPEERREMRQILMKKCGIRVAEEALDVDIALLAVQNTEPPDPEEDLAEEEDDDEEERDEPVWQAVDDYLNDSGLSGAEIESILIRAKRRAYLGGREEVRREDLELEAASYIPNLPKRELELQILAAIVECSDKRFLPERLARLDRGRVRERMRAIKRAMATHTDIR
;
A
#
# COMPACT_ATOMS: atom_id res chain seq x y z
N MET A 1 28.37 -26.43 -1.56
CA MET A 1 27.02 -26.32 -2.14
C MET A 1 26.82 -24.85 -2.48
N THR A 2 26.50 -24.54 -3.72
CA THR A 2 26.24 -23.17 -4.21
C THR A 2 25.14 -22.53 -3.37
N LYS A 3 25.33 -21.32 -2.82
CA LYS A 3 24.27 -20.61 -2.08
C LYS A 3 23.15 -20.24 -3.07
N LEU A 4 22.02 -20.94 -3.01
CA LEU A 4 20.82 -20.61 -3.79
C LEU A 4 19.95 -19.61 -2.99
N PRO A 5 19.22 -18.72 -3.68
CA PRO A 5 18.18 -17.89 -3.04
C PRO A 5 17.15 -18.74 -2.29
N GLY A 6 16.53 -18.18 -1.24
CA GLY A 6 15.57 -18.89 -0.39
C GLY A 6 14.42 -19.54 -1.17
N TRP A 7 13.79 -18.77 -2.07
CA TRP A 7 12.71 -19.25 -2.94
C TRP A 7 13.16 -20.40 -3.86
N ALA A 8 14.41 -20.39 -4.32
CA ALA A 8 14.95 -21.43 -5.21
C ALA A 8 15.20 -22.73 -4.44
N ASN A 9 15.60 -22.64 -3.16
CA ASN A 9 15.64 -23.81 -2.27
C ASN A 9 14.24 -24.36 -2.03
N GLN A 10 13.25 -23.51 -1.79
CA GLN A 10 11.85 -23.92 -1.62
C GLN A 10 11.33 -24.68 -2.85
N LEU A 11 11.60 -24.19 -4.06
CA LEU A 11 11.26 -24.88 -5.30
C LEU A 11 11.96 -26.25 -5.38
N ALA A 12 13.27 -26.27 -5.13
CA ALA A 12 14.05 -27.51 -5.18
C ALA A 12 13.56 -28.56 -4.17
N ASP A 13 13.16 -28.14 -2.97
CA ASP A 13 12.65 -29.04 -1.93
C ASP A 13 11.26 -29.57 -2.28
N GLN A 14 10.36 -28.75 -2.82
CA GLN A 14 9.06 -29.22 -3.33
C GLN A 14 9.23 -30.22 -4.48
N TYR A 15 10.14 -29.95 -5.42
CA TYR A 15 10.44 -30.86 -6.52
C TYR A 15 11.03 -32.19 -6.03
N ARG A 16 11.98 -32.17 -5.08
CA ARG A 16 12.56 -33.40 -4.49
C ARG A 16 11.53 -34.24 -3.73
N GLY A 17 10.42 -33.65 -3.30
CA GLY A 17 9.29 -34.39 -2.74
C GLY A 17 8.67 -35.38 -3.72
N GLY A 18 8.92 -35.23 -5.04
CA GLY A 18 8.48 -36.17 -6.08
C GLY A 18 6.99 -36.14 -6.39
N THR A 19 6.23 -35.22 -5.78
CA THR A 19 4.76 -35.13 -5.91
C THR A 19 4.30 -33.95 -6.76
N ILE A 20 5.20 -33.00 -7.06
CA ILE A 20 4.90 -31.77 -7.79
C ILE A 20 5.95 -31.59 -8.88
N ILE A 21 5.48 -31.47 -10.12
CA ILE A 21 6.31 -31.19 -11.30
C ILE A 21 6.04 -29.79 -11.87
N GLU A 22 4.91 -29.16 -11.52
CA GLU A 22 4.47 -27.88 -12.05
C GLU A 22 4.48 -26.81 -10.94
N PHE A 23 5.09 -25.66 -11.23
CA PHE A 23 5.33 -24.59 -10.26
C PHE A 23 4.91 -23.25 -10.83
N ILE A 24 4.13 -22.48 -10.08
CA ILE A 24 3.90 -21.06 -10.32
C ILE A 24 4.96 -20.28 -9.53
N VAL A 25 5.85 -19.62 -10.26
CA VAL A 25 6.85 -18.69 -9.73
C VAL A 25 6.34 -17.27 -9.95
N TYR A 26 6.15 -16.50 -8.87
CA TYR A 26 5.49 -15.20 -8.95
C TYR A 26 6.11 -14.14 -8.03
N GLY A 27 5.72 -12.87 -8.21
CA GLY A 27 6.23 -11.73 -7.44
C GLY A 27 7.29 -10.94 -8.19
N ASN A 28 8.50 -10.83 -7.65
CA ASN A 28 9.61 -10.05 -8.19
C ASN A 28 10.36 -10.77 -9.34
N VAL A 29 9.61 -11.22 -10.36
CA VAL A 29 10.11 -12.09 -11.44
C VAL A 29 10.98 -11.38 -12.47
N ASP A 30 10.81 -10.07 -12.66
CA ASP A 30 11.57 -9.25 -13.62
C ASP A 30 12.90 -8.72 -13.07
N ASP A 31 13.22 -9.02 -11.81
CA ASP A 31 14.44 -8.56 -11.19
C ASP A 31 15.68 -9.39 -11.59
N LYS A 32 16.85 -8.93 -11.16
CA LYS A 32 18.06 -9.72 -11.21
C LYS A 32 18.06 -10.76 -10.08
N VAL A 33 18.36 -11.99 -10.43
CA VAL A 33 18.60 -13.08 -9.47
C VAL A 33 20.11 -13.21 -9.24
N GLU A 34 20.50 -13.31 -7.98
CA GLU A 34 21.87 -13.55 -7.56
C GLU A 34 22.19 -15.06 -7.54
N TRP A 35 23.39 -15.42 -7.99
CA TRP A 35 23.95 -16.75 -7.76
C TRP A 35 25.48 -16.71 -7.66
N GLU A 36 26.05 -17.70 -7.01
CA GLU A 36 27.49 -17.86 -6.91
C GLU A 36 28.09 -18.49 -8.18
N GLY A 37 29.08 -17.83 -8.77
CA GLY A 37 29.87 -18.36 -9.88
C GLY A 37 30.77 -19.52 -9.47
N SER A 38 31.34 -20.22 -10.45
CA SER A 38 32.35 -21.26 -10.17
C SER A 38 33.64 -20.71 -9.56
N ASP A 39 33.84 -19.39 -9.68
CA ASP A 39 34.92 -18.60 -9.09
C ASP A 39 34.59 -18.09 -7.67
N GLY A 40 33.45 -18.48 -7.09
CA GLY A 40 32.99 -18.01 -5.78
C GLY A 40 32.50 -16.56 -5.77
N LYS A 41 32.45 -15.89 -6.93
CA LYS A 41 32.01 -14.49 -7.03
C LYS A 41 30.51 -14.41 -7.32
N PRO A 42 29.81 -13.39 -6.80
CA PRO A 42 28.40 -13.19 -7.10
C PRO A 42 28.20 -12.83 -8.58
N ARG A 43 27.14 -13.36 -9.16
CA ARG A 43 26.69 -13.13 -10.53
C ARG A 43 25.21 -12.77 -10.49
N PHE A 44 24.80 -11.91 -11.41
CA PHE A 44 23.44 -11.42 -11.50
C PHE A 44 22.92 -11.57 -12.93
N GLY A 45 21.68 -11.97 -13.10
CA GLY A 45 21.06 -12.24 -14.39
C GLY A 45 19.55 -12.35 -14.29
N SER A 46 18.86 -12.55 -15.42
CA SER A 46 17.40 -12.72 -15.41
C SER A 46 16.98 -14.03 -14.76
N LEU A 47 15.75 -14.09 -14.26
CA LEU A 47 15.13 -15.31 -13.76
C LEU A 47 15.24 -16.46 -14.77
N ARG A 48 14.90 -16.21 -16.04
CA ARG A 48 15.04 -17.19 -17.14
C ARG A 48 16.45 -17.78 -17.22
N THR A 49 17.48 -16.94 -17.15
CA THR A 49 18.90 -17.37 -17.21
C THR A 49 19.27 -18.20 -15.98
N PHE A 50 18.83 -17.77 -14.79
CA PHE A 50 19.08 -18.47 -13.55
C PHE A 50 18.41 -19.86 -13.55
N LEU A 51 17.14 -19.95 -13.92
CA LEU A 51 16.42 -21.22 -14.00
C LEU A 51 17.13 -22.18 -14.95
N ALA A 52 17.43 -21.75 -16.19
CA ALA A 52 18.02 -22.60 -17.21
C ALA A 52 19.45 -23.08 -16.89
N ASN A 53 20.30 -22.17 -16.38
CA ASN A 53 21.74 -22.41 -16.28
C ASN A 53 22.21 -22.73 -14.86
N LYS A 54 21.40 -22.45 -13.83
CA LYS A 54 21.79 -22.64 -12.42
C LYS A 54 20.87 -23.59 -11.67
N LEU A 55 19.55 -23.49 -11.87
CA LEU A 55 18.61 -24.40 -11.23
C LEU A 55 18.48 -25.72 -12.00
N PHE A 56 18.51 -25.66 -13.33
CA PHE A 56 18.37 -26.80 -14.23
C PHE A 56 19.64 -27.15 -15.05
N PRO A 57 20.88 -27.06 -14.49
CA PRO A 57 22.11 -27.18 -15.27
C PRO A 57 22.33 -28.58 -15.86
N ARG A 58 21.69 -29.60 -15.27
CA ARG A 58 21.84 -31.01 -15.67
C ARG A 58 20.64 -31.55 -16.46
N ARG A 59 19.64 -30.72 -16.77
CA ARG A 59 18.51 -31.16 -17.61
C ARG A 59 18.96 -31.43 -19.03
N ASP A 60 18.55 -32.57 -19.58
CA ASP A 60 18.88 -32.98 -20.95
C ASP A 60 18.21 -32.08 -22.00
N ALA A 61 17.06 -31.49 -21.67
CA ALA A 61 16.36 -30.52 -22.51
C ALA A 61 15.76 -29.39 -21.66
N VAL A 62 15.97 -28.13 -22.08
CA VAL A 62 15.32 -26.96 -21.48
C VAL A 62 14.64 -26.14 -22.57
N ILE A 63 13.32 -25.97 -22.44
CA ILE A 63 12.45 -25.28 -23.39
C ILE A 63 11.88 -24.04 -22.73
N PHE A 64 11.78 -22.97 -23.50
CA PHE A 64 11.08 -21.76 -23.11
C PHE A 64 9.87 -21.54 -24.01
N TYR A 65 8.83 -20.95 -23.44
CA TYR A 65 7.71 -20.41 -24.20
C TYR A 65 7.36 -19.02 -23.68
N ASP A 66 7.25 -18.04 -24.58
CA ASP A 66 6.67 -16.75 -24.27
C ASP A 66 5.71 -16.29 -25.38
N PRO A 67 4.62 -15.56 -25.07
CA PRO A 67 3.63 -15.16 -26.07
C PRO A 67 4.18 -14.33 -27.24
N SER A 68 5.33 -13.65 -27.05
CA SER A 68 5.90 -12.73 -28.04
C SER A 68 6.86 -13.40 -29.03
N HIS A 69 7.71 -14.32 -28.56
CA HIS A 69 8.73 -15.01 -29.36
C HIS A 69 8.35 -16.47 -29.67
N GLY A 70 7.37 -17.04 -28.96
CA GLY A 70 6.95 -18.44 -29.09
C GLY A 70 7.94 -19.39 -28.39
N ILE A 71 8.18 -20.56 -29.00
CA ILE A 71 9.03 -21.61 -28.44
C ILE A 71 10.50 -21.29 -28.73
N SER A 72 11.34 -21.33 -27.68
CA SER A 72 12.79 -21.24 -27.80
C SER A 72 13.49 -22.27 -26.90
N PHE A 73 14.81 -22.41 -27.04
CA PHE A 73 15.59 -23.50 -26.45
C PHE A 73 16.88 -22.99 -25.81
N ARG A 74 17.38 -23.72 -24.81
CA ARG A 74 18.66 -23.38 -24.18
C ARG A 74 19.87 -23.64 -25.09
N ASP A 75 19.80 -24.70 -25.90
CA ASP A 75 20.90 -25.19 -26.71
C ASP A 75 20.40 -25.78 -28.05
N ASP A 76 21.29 -25.81 -29.05
CA ASP A 76 21.00 -26.29 -30.40
C ASP A 76 20.64 -27.78 -30.43
N ASP A 77 21.18 -28.56 -29.49
CA ASP A 77 20.86 -29.98 -29.34
C ASP A 77 19.38 -30.18 -28.99
N THR A 78 18.86 -29.40 -28.04
CA THR A 78 17.43 -29.42 -27.70
C THR A 78 16.57 -28.98 -28.88
N PHE A 79 17.00 -27.95 -29.62
CA PHE A 79 16.31 -27.50 -30.84
C PHE A 79 16.24 -28.61 -31.89
N GLY A 80 17.36 -29.27 -32.19
CA GLY A 80 17.41 -30.38 -33.15
C GLY A 80 16.56 -31.58 -32.71
N ASP A 81 16.57 -31.90 -31.42
CA ASP A 81 15.70 -32.90 -30.81
C ASP A 81 14.21 -32.55 -30.98
N PHE A 82 13.86 -31.27 -30.79
CA PHE A 82 12.50 -30.77 -30.92
C PHE A 82 12.03 -30.77 -32.38
N HIS A 83 12.86 -30.28 -33.29
CA HIS A 83 12.56 -30.21 -34.72
C HIS A 83 12.22 -31.59 -35.31
N ARG A 84 12.93 -32.64 -34.90
CA ARG A 84 12.62 -34.04 -35.29
C ARG A 84 11.23 -34.49 -34.82
N VAL A 85 10.81 -34.10 -33.62
CA VAL A 85 9.45 -34.39 -33.13
C VAL A 85 8.41 -33.63 -33.95
N VAL A 86 8.68 -32.36 -34.28
CA VAL A 86 7.78 -31.56 -35.12
C VAL A 86 7.63 -32.15 -36.52
N GLN A 87 8.72 -32.63 -37.14
CA GLN A 87 8.64 -33.33 -38.44
C GLN A 87 7.76 -34.59 -38.39
N ALA A 88 7.85 -35.36 -37.30
CA ALA A 88 6.98 -36.52 -37.11
C ALA A 88 5.51 -36.13 -36.91
N VAL A 89 5.25 -35.02 -36.21
CA VAL A 89 3.89 -34.46 -36.06
C VAL A 89 3.36 -33.99 -37.41
N ASP A 90 4.15 -33.23 -38.18
CA ASP A 90 3.81 -32.76 -39.53
C ASP A 90 3.41 -33.91 -40.46
N ALA A 91 4.17 -35.02 -40.43
CA ALA A 91 3.85 -36.21 -41.22
C ALA A 91 2.53 -36.88 -40.80
N SER A 92 2.18 -36.82 -39.51
CA SER A 92 0.96 -37.47 -38.97
C SER A 92 -0.29 -36.60 -39.02
N SER A 93 -0.14 -35.28 -38.89
CA SER A 93 -1.25 -34.31 -38.76
C SER A 93 -1.42 -33.44 -40.00
N GLY A 94 -0.56 -33.59 -41.01
CA GLY A 94 -0.61 -32.80 -42.25
C GLY A 94 -0.22 -31.33 -42.08
N THR A 95 0.39 -30.97 -40.94
CA THR A 95 0.91 -29.62 -40.67
C THR A 95 2.26 -29.41 -41.38
N LYS A 96 2.72 -28.16 -41.43
CA LYS A 96 3.99 -27.78 -42.07
C LYS A 96 4.89 -26.97 -41.13
N TYR A 97 4.77 -27.16 -39.83
CA TYR A 97 5.47 -26.34 -38.83
C TYR A 97 6.99 -26.43 -38.93
N ALA A 98 7.55 -27.60 -39.26
CA ALA A 98 8.99 -27.80 -39.40
C ALA A 98 9.61 -27.01 -40.56
N SER A 99 8.81 -26.63 -41.57
CA SER A 99 9.25 -25.94 -42.79
C SER A 99 8.78 -24.50 -42.91
N GLN A 100 7.62 -24.15 -42.35
CA GLN A 100 7.01 -22.83 -42.44
C GLN A 100 7.11 -22.02 -41.13
N GLY A 101 7.64 -22.63 -40.05
CA GLY A 101 7.80 -21.99 -38.74
C GLY A 101 6.83 -22.52 -37.70
N LEU A 102 7.23 -22.39 -36.43
CA LEU A 102 6.44 -22.84 -35.28
C LEU A 102 5.20 -21.96 -35.08
N PRO A 103 4.09 -22.52 -34.58
CA PRO A 103 2.89 -21.75 -34.28
C PRO A 103 3.15 -20.73 -33.17
N ARG A 104 2.57 -19.53 -33.30
CA ARG A 104 2.58 -18.48 -32.27
C ARG A 104 1.40 -18.57 -31.29
N ASP A 105 0.34 -19.27 -31.68
CA ASP A 105 -0.80 -19.55 -30.78
C ASP A 105 -0.37 -20.47 -29.65
N ALA A 106 -0.73 -20.11 -28.42
CA ALA A 106 -0.32 -20.82 -27.21
C ALA A 106 -0.79 -22.28 -27.21
N ASN A 107 -2.04 -22.54 -27.58
CA ASN A 107 -2.57 -23.90 -27.52
C ASN A 107 -1.82 -24.83 -28.49
N ARG A 108 -1.59 -24.40 -29.73
CA ARG A 108 -0.84 -25.18 -30.73
C ARG A 108 0.63 -25.31 -30.38
N ALA A 109 1.27 -24.25 -29.88
CA ALA A 109 2.66 -24.29 -29.45
C ALA A 109 2.84 -25.28 -28.29
N LEU A 110 2.02 -25.17 -27.24
CA LEU A 110 2.04 -26.05 -26.08
C LEU A 110 1.63 -27.49 -26.43
N HIS A 111 0.87 -27.70 -27.50
CA HIS A 111 0.65 -29.03 -28.05
C HIS A 111 1.94 -29.67 -28.58
N LEU A 112 2.73 -28.94 -29.36
CA LEU A 112 4.03 -29.44 -29.83
C LEU A 112 4.99 -29.70 -28.66
N VAL A 113 5.00 -28.81 -27.66
CA VAL A 113 5.78 -28.99 -26.43
C VAL A 113 5.35 -30.25 -25.69
N GLU A 114 4.03 -30.53 -25.55
CA GLU A 114 3.55 -31.77 -24.95
C GLU A 114 4.09 -33.01 -25.65
N ARG A 115 3.98 -33.03 -26.99
CA ARG A 115 4.42 -34.15 -27.82
C ARG A 115 5.91 -34.39 -27.65
N PHE A 116 6.69 -33.33 -27.58
CA PHE A 116 8.10 -33.40 -27.28
C PHE A 116 8.37 -33.96 -25.89
N MET A 117 7.77 -33.37 -24.84
CA MET A 117 7.97 -33.81 -23.46
C MET A 117 7.69 -35.30 -23.32
N ARG A 118 6.53 -35.77 -23.79
CA ARG A 118 6.16 -37.20 -23.80
C ARG A 118 7.19 -38.07 -24.51
N ALA A 119 7.65 -37.66 -25.69
CA ALA A 119 8.63 -38.43 -26.45
C ALA A 119 10.03 -38.51 -25.77
N LYS A 120 10.33 -37.59 -24.85
CA LYS A 120 11.60 -37.56 -24.10
C LYS A 120 11.50 -38.28 -22.77
N VAL A 121 10.41 -38.13 -22.04
CA VAL A 121 10.23 -38.76 -20.73
C VAL A 121 9.80 -40.22 -20.82
N ASP A 122 9.05 -40.58 -21.86
CA ASP A 122 8.62 -41.96 -22.13
C ASP A 122 8.91 -42.33 -23.60
N PRO A 123 10.20 -42.55 -23.94
CA PRO A 123 10.60 -42.82 -25.30
C PRO A 123 10.17 -44.23 -25.73
N ARG A 124 9.52 -44.32 -26.88
CA ARG A 124 9.16 -45.63 -27.49
C ARG A 124 10.43 -46.42 -27.84
N GLY A 125 10.41 -47.72 -27.56
CA GLY A 125 11.49 -48.64 -27.95
C GLY A 125 12.62 -48.80 -26.92
N GLY A 126 12.38 -48.45 -25.65
CA GLY A 126 13.31 -48.76 -24.56
C GLY A 126 14.55 -47.86 -24.47
N ALA A 127 14.55 -46.71 -25.16
CA ALA A 127 15.58 -45.70 -24.97
C ALA A 127 15.52 -45.13 -23.54
N LYS A 128 16.62 -44.55 -23.06
CA LYS A 128 16.68 -43.96 -21.72
C LYS A 128 15.79 -42.69 -21.66
N PRO A 129 14.89 -42.57 -20.68
CA PRO A 129 14.18 -41.32 -20.39
C PRO A 129 15.15 -40.15 -20.23
N LYS A 130 14.80 -39.01 -20.81
CA LYS A 130 15.52 -37.75 -20.67
C LYS A 130 14.81 -36.84 -19.67
N SER A 131 15.61 -36.07 -18.95
CA SER A 131 15.15 -35.02 -18.04
C SER A 131 14.81 -33.74 -18.80
N VAL A 132 13.63 -33.17 -18.54
CA VAL A 132 13.12 -32.01 -19.30
C VAL A 132 12.70 -30.90 -18.35
N ALA A 133 13.01 -29.65 -18.68
CA ALA A 133 12.41 -28.48 -18.04
C ALA A 133 11.71 -27.59 -19.07
N LEU A 134 10.51 -27.12 -18.72
CA LEU A 134 9.73 -26.15 -19.48
C LEU A 134 9.55 -24.89 -18.64
N ILE A 135 9.93 -23.74 -19.18
CA ILE A 135 9.74 -22.44 -18.54
C ILE A 135 8.80 -21.62 -19.42
N ILE A 136 7.72 -21.14 -18.83
CA ILE A 136 6.68 -20.36 -19.50
C ILE A 136 6.67 -18.97 -18.89
N ASP A 137 7.04 -17.97 -19.69
CA ASP A 137 6.98 -16.57 -19.26
C ASP A 137 5.60 -15.97 -19.55
N TYR A 138 5.20 -14.99 -18.73
CA TYR A 138 3.91 -14.29 -18.84
C TYR A 138 2.69 -15.23 -18.78
N ALA A 139 2.69 -16.14 -17.80
CA ALA A 139 1.63 -17.14 -17.64
C ALA A 139 0.23 -16.52 -17.44
N ASP A 140 0.18 -15.34 -16.81
CA ASP A 140 -1.02 -14.51 -16.64
C ASP A 140 -1.61 -14.01 -17.97
N LEU A 141 -0.80 -13.82 -19.02
CA LEU A 141 -1.31 -13.49 -20.36
C LEU A 141 -1.86 -14.71 -21.10
N ILE A 142 -1.36 -15.91 -20.78
CA ILE A 142 -1.78 -17.17 -21.41
C ILE A 142 -3.06 -17.69 -20.74
N LEU A 143 -3.11 -17.60 -19.41
CA LEU A 143 -4.15 -18.12 -18.54
C LEU A 143 -4.63 -17.02 -17.59
N PRO A 144 -5.25 -15.95 -18.12
CA PRO A 144 -5.67 -14.82 -17.30
C PRO A 144 -6.77 -15.21 -16.30
N ALA A 145 -6.82 -14.47 -15.20
CA ALA A 145 -7.95 -14.47 -14.30
C ALA A 145 -9.24 -14.08 -15.04
N GLY A 146 -10.32 -14.81 -14.81
CA GLY A 146 -11.60 -14.56 -15.46
C GLY A 146 -12.59 -15.70 -15.26
N ASP A 147 -13.85 -15.43 -15.59
CA ASP A 147 -14.92 -16.43 -15.55
C ASP A 147 -14.69 -17.48 -16.65
N PRO A 148 -14.67 -18.80 -16.31
CA PRO A 148 -14.60 -19.88 -17.28
C PRO A 148 -15.58 -19.76 -18.46
N GLY A 149 -16.75 -19.14 -18.25
CA GLY A 149 -17.77 -18.90 -19.29
C GLY A 149 -17.36 -17.90 -20.38
N HIS A 150 -16.43 -17.00 -20.09
CA HIS A 150 -15.93 -15.98 -21.02
C HIS A 150 -14.60 -16.37 -21.68
N MET A 151 -14.01 -17.50 -21.30
CA MET A 151 -12.76 -17.99 -21.89
C MET A 151 -13.01 -18.51 -23.30
N SER A 152 -12.09 -18.18 -24.21
CA SER A 152 -12.09 -18.81 -25.54
C SER A 152 -11.83 -20.32 -25.43
N MET A 153 -12.33 -21.09 -26.40
CA MET A 153 -12.07 -22.53 -26.47
C MET A 153 -10.57 -22.88 -26.45
N ALA A 154 -9.73 -22.02 -27.05
CA ALA A 154 -8.28 -22.19 -27.03
C ALA A 154 -7.68 -21.98 -25.62
N GLN A 155 -8.16 -20.98 -24.87
CA GLN A 155 -7.76 -20.76 -23.47
C GLN A 155 -8.25 -21.89 -22.56
N GLN A 156 -9.49 -22.34 -22.73
CA GLN A 156 -10.03 -23.48 -21.97
C GLN A 156 -9.21 -24.76 -22.22
N ALA A 157 -8.90 -25.06 -23.47
CA ALA A 157 -8.05 -26.19 -23.82
C ALA A 157 -6.62 -26.07 -23.22
N THR A 158 -6.09 -24.86 -23.17
CA THR A 158 -4.78 -24.59 -22.56
C THR A 158 -4.83 -24.77 -21.04
N LEU A 159 -5.87 -24.28 -20.37
CA LEU A 159 -6.07 -24.47 -18.93
C LEU A 159 -6.17 -25.96 -18.57
N VAL A 160 -7.02 -26.70 -19.29
CA VAL A 160 -7.18 -28.15 -19.10
C VAL A 160 -5.86 -28.89 -19.33
N ARG A 161 -5.04 -28.44 -20.29
CA ARG A 161 -3.72 -29.02 -20.54
C ARG A 161 -2.81 -28.93 -19.32
N PHE A 162 -2.67 -27.76 -18.71
CA PHE A 162 -1.86 -27.60 -17.49
C PHE A 162 -2.41 -28.40 -16.31
N LEU A 163 -3.71 -28.32 -16.05
CA LEU A 163 -4.35 -29.12 -14.99
C LEU A 163 -4.18 -30.63 -15.19
N SER A 164 -4.15 -31.09 -16.45
CA SER A 164 -3.89 -32.48 -16.81
C SER A 164 -2.41 -32.85 -16.63
N TRP A 165 -1.49 -32.00 -17.07
CA TRP A 165 -0.04 -32.23 -16.92
C TRP A 165 0.35 -32.40 -15.46
N ALA A 166 -0.18 -31.57 -14.55
CA ALA A 166 0.07 -31.66 -13.12
C ALA A 166 -0.35 -33.00 -12.47
N ARG A 167 -1.18 -33.82 -13.15
CA ARG A 167 -1.71 -35.10 -12.63
C ARG A 167 -1.35 -36.30 -13.50
N ASP A 168 -0.60 -36.09 -14.59
CA ASP A 168 -0.30 -37.15 -15.54
C ASP A 168 0.73 -38.11 -14.92
N PRO A 169 0.40 -39.42 -14.74
CA PRO A 169 1.32 -40.38 -14.13
C PRO A 169 2.66 -40.48 -14.85
N VAL A 170 2.67 -40.39 -16.19
CA VAL A 170 3.90 -40.46 -16.99
C VAL A 170 4.80 -39.27 -16.71
N PHE A 171 4.20 -38.11 -16.42
CA PHE A 171 4.96 -36.90 -16.11
C PHE A 171 5.40 -36.86 -14.65
N LEU A 172 4.58 -37.35 -13.71
CA LEU A 172 4.90 -37.43 -12.30
C LEU A 172 6.04 -38.42 -12.01
N ASP A 173 6.08 -39.54 -12.74
CA ASP A 173 7.16 -40.54 -12.61
C ASP A 173 8.44 -40.14 -13.36
N ALA A 174 8.42 -39.04 -14.11
CA ALA A 174 9.54 -38.56 -14.92
C ALA A 174 10.34 -37.44 -14.24
N ASP A 175 11.57 -37.26 -14.69
CA ASP A 175 12.37 -36.08 -14.36
C ASP A 175 11.94 -34.87 -15.20
N LEU A 176 10.71 -34.39 -14.96
CA LEU A 176 10.06 -33.26 -15.63
C LEU A 176 9.84 -32.10 -14.65
N THR A 177 10.04 -30.87 -15.11
CA THR A 177 9.67 -29.68 -14.35
C THR A 177 9.09 -28.62 -15.26
N ILE A 178 7.96 -28.05 -14.86
CA ILE A 178 7.23 -27.01 -15.58
C ILE A 178 7.17 -25.80 -14.66
N VAL A 179 7.66 -24.66 -15.12
CA VAL A 179 7.67 -23.39 -14.37
C VAL A 179 6.81 -22.39 -15.13
N LEU A 180 5.72 -21.96 -14.50
CA LEU A 180 4.87 -20.86 -14.92
C LEU A 180 5.35 -19.59 -14.22
N VAL A 181 5.86 -18.62 -14.97
CA VAL A 181 6.27 -17.32 -14.45
C VAL A 181 5.14 -16.33 -14.62
N ALA A 182 4.65 -15.76 -13.52
CA ALA A 182 3.60 -14.75 -13.51
C ALA A 182 4.02 -13.56 -12.64
N GLU A 183 3.55 -12.35 -12.92
CA GLU A 183 3.85 -11.21 -12.03
C GLU A 183 3.20 -11.37 -10.65
N ASN A 184 1.97 -11.89 -10.62
CA ASN A 184 1.20 -12.08 -9.41
C ASN A 184 0.17 -13.20 -9.59
N LEU A 185 -0.33 -13.76 -8.47
CA LEU A 185 -1.32 -14.84 -8.52
C LEU A 185 -2.72 -14.35 -8.91
N ALA A 186 -3.06 -13.10 -8.57
CA ALA A 186 -4.38 -12.54 -8.83
C ALA A 186 -4.69 -12.36 -10.33
N GLY A 187 -3.65 -12.20 -11.17
CA GLY A 187 -3.76 -12.12 -12.62
C GLY A 187 -3.88 -13.49 -13.30
N LEU A 188 -3.65 -14.60 -12.58
CA LEU A 188 -3.68 -15.95 -13.11
C LEU A 188 -5.04 -16.62 -12.87
N ASN A 189 -5.40 -17.58 -13.72
CA ASN A 189 -6.62 -18.36 -13.57
C ASN A 189 -6.69 -19.08 -12.21
N GLN A 190 -7.80 -18.88 -11.49
CA GLN A 190 -8.01 -19.39 -10.13
C GLN A 190 -7.88 -20.92 -10.03
N ALA A 191 -8.29 -21.68 -11.05
CA ALA A 191 -8.21 -23.14 -11.03
C ALA A 191 -6.76 -23.65 -10.97
N LEU A 192 -5.80 -22.90 -11.50
CA LEU A 192 -4.37 -23.22 -11.37
C LEU A 192 -3.85 -22.86 -9.99
N VAL A 193 -4.18 -21.65 -9.51
CA VAL A 193 -3.72 -21.13 -8.23
C VAL A 193 -4.19 -21.97 -7.04
N GLU A 194 -5.40 -22.53 -7.11
CA GLU A 194 -6.00 -23.37 -6.07
C GLU A 194 -5.68 -24.86 -6.23
N SER A 195 -5.03 -25.27 -7.32
CA SER A 195 -4.69 -26.68 -7.55
C SER A 195 -3.68 -27.18 -6.51
N PRO A 196 -3.97 -28.24 -5.76
CA PRO A 196 -3.03 -28.81 -4.78
C PRO A 196 -1.84 -29.53 -5.44
N TYR A 197 -1.90 -29.77 -6.76
CA TYR A 197 -0.86 -30.44 -7.54
C TYR A 197 0.14 -29.47 -8.16
N ILE A 198 -0.07 -28.16 -7.97
CA ILE A 198 0.79 -27.11 -8.51
C ILE A 198 1.46 -26.39 -7.35
N GLY A 199 2.79 -26.39 -7.34
CA GLY A 199 3.60 -25.69 -6.34
C GLY A 199 3.52 -24.18 -6.54
N ARG A 200 3.57 -23.42 -5.45
CA ARG A 200 3.61 -21.94 -5.49
C ARG A 200 4.88 -21.47 -4.81
N VAL A 201 5.63 -20.62 -5.51
CA VAL A 201 6.92 -20.10 -5.05
C VAL A 201 6.94 -18.60 -5.29
N GLU A 202 6.95 -17.83 -4.22
CA GLU A 202 7.02 -16.37 -4.27
C GLU A 202 8.48 -15.92 -4.31
N ILE A 203 8.79 -15.01 -5.23
CA ILE A 203 10.05 -14.26 -5.25
C ILE A 203 9.77 -12.91 -4.61
N GLU A 204 10.30 -12.72 -3.40
CA GLU A 204 10.20 -11.45 -2.70
C GLU A 204 11.13 -10.38 -3.32
N LEU A 205 10.84 -9.11 -3.03
CA LEU A 205 11.77 -8.02 -3.31
C LEU A 205 13.04 -8.19 -2.47
N PRO A 206 14.21 -7.78 -2.98
CA PRO A 206 15.48 -8.05 -2.30
C PRO A 206 15.57 -7.32 -0.97
N ASP A 207 16.10 -7.98 0.05
CA ASP A 207 16.35 -7.39 1.36
C ASP A 207 17.56 -6.42 1.34
N ALA A 208 17.91 -5.84 2.50
CA ALA A 208 19.02 -4.90 2.58
C ALA A 208 20.40 -5.54 2.28
N GLU A 209 20.61 -6.80 2.65
CA GLU A 209 21.87 -7.51 2.41
C GLU A 209 22.01 -7.87 0.92
N GLU A 210 20.92 -8.35 0.32
CA GLU A 210 20.82 -8.67 -1.10
C GLU A 210 21.01 -7.44 -2.01
N ARG A 211 20.43 -6.30 -1.62
CA ARG A 211 20.67 -5.01 -2.31
C ARG A 211 22.12 -4.57 -2.16
N ALA A 212 22.71 -4.72 -0.98
CA ALA A 212 24.12 -4.39 -0.76
C ALA A 212 25.05 -5.30 -1.60
N SER A 213 24.77 -6.60 -1.69
CA SER A 213 25.52 -7.53 -2.56
C SER A 213 25.51 -7.07 -4.02
N TYR A 214 24.33 -6.71 -4.53
CA TYR A 214 24.19 -6.18 -5.89
C TYR A 214 24.97 -4.88 -6.11
N LEU A 215 24.89 -3.95 -5.17
CA LEU A 215 25.60 -2.67 -5.25
C LEU A 215 27.13 -2.86 -5.23
N ARG A 216 27.66 -3.72 -4.35
CA ARG A 216 29.11 -4.04 -4.35
C ARG A 216 29.55 -4.59 -5.71
N TRP A 217 28.82 -5.57 -6.23
CA TRP A 217 29.08 -6.15 -7.56
C TRP A 217 29.06 -5.11 -8.69
N LYS A 218 28.19 -4.11 -8.59
CA LYS A 218 28.03 -3.03 -9.58
C LYS A 218 29.16 -2.00 -9.49
N PHE A 219 29.54 -1.60 -8.28
CA PHE A 219 30.60 -0.63 -8.01
C PHE A 219 31.98 -1.18 -8.42
N GLU A 220 32.29 -2.44 -8.08
CA GLU A 220 33.52 -3.12 -8.51
C GLU A 220 33.73 -3.12 -10.03
N ARG A 221 32.64 -3.12 -10.81
CA ARG A 221 32.67 -3.13 -12.27
C ARG A 221 32.71 -1.73 -12.90
N ASN A 222 32.39 -0.70 -12.13
CA ASN A 222 32.26 0.66 -12.62
C ASN A 222 32.94 1.62 -11.62
N PRO A 223 34.27 1.78 -11.68
CA PRO A 223 35.01 2.63 -10.74
C PRO A 223 34.49 4.07 -10.64
N ARG A 224 33.92 4.61 -11.74
CA ARG A 224 33.29 5.94 -11.75
C ARG A 224 32.12 6.09 -10.76
N LEU A 225 31.48 5.00 -10.35
CA LEU A 225 30.44 5.06 -9.32
C LEU A 225 31.03 5.39 -7.94
N GLU A 226 32.25 4.95 -7.66
CA GLU A 226 32.94 5.28 -6.41
C GLU A 226 33.24 6.78 -6.34
N ASP A 227 33.62 7.39 -7.46
CA ASP A 227 33.89 8.83 -7.55
C ASP A 227 32.62 9.68 -7.29
N LEU A 228 31.45 9.19 -7.72
CA LEU A 228 30.17 9.88 -7.55
C LEU A 228 29.51 9.60 -6.19
N ALA A 229 29.90 8.53 -5.50
CA ALA A 229 29.22 8.08 -4.30
C ALA A 229 29.63 8.85 -3.05
N GLN A 230 28.67 9.54 -2.45
CA GLN A 230 28.83 10.20 -1.14
C GLN A 230 28.21 9.39 0.01
N VAL A 231 27.71 8.19 -0.30
CA VAL A 231 27.10 7.26 0.65
C VAL A 231 27.79 5.90 0.57
N SER A 232 27.90 5.20 1.70
CA SER A 232 28.37 3.82 1.72
C SER A 232 27.39 2.88 1.01
N VAL A 233 27.86 1.73 0.54
CA VAL A 233 27.01 0.72 -0.09
C VAL A 233 25.91 0.24 0.88
N GLU A 234 26.26 0.07 2.15
CA GLU A 234 25.32 -0.33 3.21
C GLU A 234 24.25 0.73 3.45
N GLN A 235 24.63 2.02 3.44
CA GLN A 235 23.67 3.12 3.57
C GLN A 235 22.78 3.23 2.33
N PHE A 236 23.34 3.11 1.12
CA PHE A 236 22.59 3.09 -0.12
C PHE A 236 21.54 1.96 -0.08
N ALA A 237 21.95 0.74 0.26
CA ALA A 237 21.05 -0.41 0.35
C ALA A 237 19.91 -0.21 1.36
N LYS A 238 20.16 0.46 2.49
CA LYS A 238 19.13 0.83 3.48
C LYS A 238 18.17 1.88 2.93
N LEU A 239 18.69 2.95 2.32
CA LEU A 239 17.88 4.04 1.76
C LEU A 239 16.95 3.53 0.66
N THR A 240 17.38 2.55 -0.12
CA THR A 240 16.61 1.95 -1.22
C THR A 240 15.71 0.78 -0.80
N GLY A 241 15.30 0.68 0.47
CA GLY A 241 14.24 -0.24 0.88
C GLY A 241 13.01 -0.13 -0.03
N GLY A 242 12.47 -1.27 -0.48
CA GLY A 242 11.36 -1.34 -1.43
C GLY A 242 11.75 -1.40 -2.91
N LEU A 243 13.03 -1.24 -3.27
CA LEU A 243 13.47 -1.27 -4.67
C LEU A 243 14.07 -2.63 -5.08
N SER A 244 13.75 -3.06 -6.31
CA SER A 244 14.39 -4.18 -7.01
C SER A 244 15.84 -3.88 -7.39
N ARG A 245 16.65 -4.90 -7.70
CA ARG A 245 18.04 -4.70 -8.20
C ARG A 245 18.05 -4.02 -9.58
N VAL A 246 17.00 -4.22 -10.40
CA VAL A 246 16.78 -3.46 -11.65
C VAL A 246 16.59 -1.96 -11.36
N ASN A 247 15.84 -1.60 -10.33
CA ASN A 247 15.69 -0.22 -9.90
C ASN A 247 17.02 0.37 -9.41
N LEU A 248 17.81 -0.39 -8.64
CA LEU A 248 19.17 0.04 -8.25
C LEU A 248 20.07 0.29 -9.47
N ASN A 249 19.95 -0.55 -10.50
CA ASN A 249 20.64 -0.32 -11.78
C ASN A 249 20.18 0.99 -12.43
N HIS A 250 18.88 1.30 -12.40
CA HIS A 250 18.36 2.56 -12.92
C HIS A 250 18.93 3.76 -12.17
N VAL A 251 18.89 3.75 -10.83
CA VAL A 251 19.45 4.83 -9.99
C VAL A 251 20.93 5.05 -10.28
N THR A 252 21.74 3.98 -10.26
CA THR A 252 23.19 4.10 -10.51
C THR A 252 23.51 4.51 -11.95
N SER A 253 22.77 4.01 -12.94
CA SER A 253 23.00 4.35 -14.35
C SER A 253 22.61 5.81 -14.65
N GLN A 254 21.55 6.31 -14.02
CA GLN A 254 21.13 7.71 -14.19
C GLN A 254 22.12 8.68 -13.53
N ALA A 255 22.66 8.35 -12.36
CA ALA A 255 23.72 9.13 -11.73
C ALA A 255 24.97 9.20 -12.64
N LEU A 256 25.40 8.06 -13.21
CA LEU A 256 26.52 7.99 -14.14
C LEU A 256 26.28 8.82 -15.41
N ALA A 257 25.10 8.68 -16.03
CA ALA A 257 24.79 9.34 -17.30
C ALA A 257 24.73 10.87 -17.16
N ASN A 258 24.36 11.38 -15.99
CA ASN A 258 24.22 12.81 -15.73
C ASN A 258 25.36 13.38 -14.87
N GLU A 259 26.37 12.57 -14.54
CA GLU A 259 27.48 12.94 -13.65
C GLU A 259 26.99 13.54 -12.31
N ARG A 260 25.84 13.06 -11.82
CA ARG A 260 25.20 13.57 -10.60
C ARG A 260 25.76 12.83 -9.38
N PRO A 261 26.18 13.54 -8.31
CA PRO A 261 26.60 12.89 -7.07
C PRO A 261 25.48 12.04 -6.45
N ILE A 262 25.83 10.85 -5.97
CA ILE A 262 24.90 9.94 -5.29
C ILE A 262 24.87 10.33 -3.80
N THR A 263 24.05 11.33 -3.49
CA THR A 263 23.78 11.79 -2.12
C THR A 263 22.57 11.06 -1.50
N PRO A 264 22.38 11.08 -0.17
CA PRO A 264 21.18 10.54 0.47
C PRO A 264 19.88 11.12 -0.11
N GLU A 265 19.87 12.42 -0.40
CA GLU A 265 18.71 13.13 -0.96
C GLU A 265 18.40 12.64 -2.36
N TYR A 266 19.43 12.49 -3.22
CA TYR A 266 19.25 11.93 -4.56
C TYR A 266 18.67 10.50 -4.51
N VAL A 267 19.21 9.65 -3.64
CA VAL A 267 18.71 8.27 -3.49
C VAL A 267 17.26 8.27 -2.98
N GLY A 268 16.92 9.15 -2.04
CA GLY A 268 15.57 9.32 -1.52
C GLY A 268 14.57 9.79 -2.59
N GLU A 269 14.93 10.81 -3.38
CA GLU A 269 14.14 11.32 -4.52
C GLU A 269 13.89 10.21 -5.54
N MET A 270 14.94 9.48 -5.92
CA MET A 270 14.84 8.38 -6.88
C MET A 270 13.98 7.23 -6.37
N LYS A 271 14.14 6.85 -5.10
CA LYS A 271 13.29 5.83 -4.45
C LYS A 271 11.83 6.22 -4.51
N LYS A 272 11.51 7.45 -4.09
CA LYS A 272 10.14 7.97 -4.12
C LYS A 272 9.57 7.87 -5.53
N ALA A 273 10.26 8.42 -6.53
CA ALA A 273 9.80 8.42 -7.91
C ALA A 273 9.59 7.01 -8.48
N LEU A 274 10.50 6.07 -8.20
CA LEU A 274 10.40 4.70 -8.71
C LEU A 274 9.26 3.92 -8.05
N ILE A 275 9.10 4.01 -6.73
CA ILE A 275 8.00 3.32 -6.03
C ILE A 275 6.65 3.89 -6.45
N GLU A 276 6.50 5.21 -6.53
CA GLU A 276 5.25 5.83 -6.98
C GLU A 276 4.89 5.39 -8.41
N LYS A 277 5.88 5.25 -9.29
CA LYS A 277 5.69 4.73 -10.65
C LYS A 277 5.31 3.24 -10.68
N GLU A 278 6.02 2.40 -9.93
CA GLU A 278 5.73 0.95 -9.86
C GLU A 278 4.37 0.64 -9.21
N CYS A 279 3.91 1.51 -8.33
CA CYS A 279 2.59 1.41 -7.70
C CYS A 279 1.55 2.26 -8.43
N PHE A 280 1.75 2.58 -9.71
CA PHE A 280 0.76 3.24 -10.59
C PHE A 280 0.18 4.55 -10.01
N GLY A 281 0.96 5.29 -9.21
CA GLY A 281 0.51 6.50 -8.53
C GLY A 281 -0.47 6.29 -7.36
N MET A 282 -0.73 5.03 -6.98
CA MET A 282 -1.58 4.67 -5.84
C MET A 282 -0.88 4.81 -4.48
N LEU A 283 0.45 4.93 -4.47
CA LEU A 283 1.21 5.36 -3.30
C LEU A 283 1.73 6.78 -3.51
N GLU A 284 1.71 7.57 -2.45
CA GLU A 284 2.35 8.88 -2.37
C GLU A 284 3.24 8.95 -1.14
N PHE A 285 4.50 9.32 -1.30
CA PHE A 285 5.37 9.57 -0.14
C PHE A 285 5.08 10.93 0.46
N LEU A 286 4.73 10.91 1.75
CA LEU A 286 4.55 12.08 2.57
C LEU A 286 5.84 12.39 3.32
N SER A 287 6.23 13.65 3.30
CA SER A 287 7.38 14.15 4.05
C SER A 287 6.93 15.30 4.94
N SER A 288 7.16 15.18 6.24
CA SER A 288 7.00 16.27 7.20
C SER A 288 8.37 16.55 7.84
N PRO A 289 8.85 17.79 7.86
CA PRO A 289 10.00 18.18 8.67
C PRO A 289 9.63 18.37 10.16
N TYR A 290 8.35 18.17 10.51
CA TYR A 290 7.80 18.42 11.83
C TYR A 290 7.57 17.11 12.58
N GLY A 291 8.00 17.08 13.85
CA GLY A 291 7.74 16.01 14.81
C GLY A 291 6.55 16.29 15.73
N LEU A 292 6.29 15.38 16.69
CA LEU A 292 5.11 15.44 17.58
C LEU A 292 5.06 16.70 18.44
N ASP A 293 6.19 17.36 18.69
CA ASP A 293 6.25 18.64 19.41
C ASP A 293 5.52 19.78 18.68
N THR A 294 5.29 19.63 17.36
CA THR A 294 4.55 20.61 16.57
C THR A 294 3.03 20.36 16.61
N VAL A 295 2.58 19.24 17.17
CA VAL A 295 1.16 18.95 17.35
C VAL A 295 0.69 19.59 18.66
N CYS A 296 -0.26 20.51 18.57
CA CYS A 296 -0.85 21.20 19.73
C CYS A 296 -1.78 20.29 20.54
N GLY A 297 -1.77 20.44 21.87
CA GLY A 297 -2.63 19.68 22.78
C GLY A 297 -2.36 18.17 22.72
N HIS A 298 -3.38 17.35 23.05
CA HIS A 298 -3.35 15.88 22.90
C HIS A 298 -2.17 15.21 23.62
N GLY A 299 -1.77 15.71 24.79
CA GLY A 299 -0.60 15.24 25.54
C GLY A 299 -0.57 13.72 25.76
N PRO A 300 -1.65 13.09 26.24
CA PRO A 300 -1.71 11.64 26.41
C PRO A 300 -1.51 10.86 25.11
N GLN A 301 -2.11 11.30 24.00
CA GLN A 301 -1.96 10.71 22.67
C GLN A 301 -0.51 10.82 22.20
N LYS A 302 0.11 12.01 22.31
CA LYS A 302 1.52 12.24 21.94
C LYS A 302 2.46 11.36 22.78
N THR A 303 2.15 11.18 24.06
CA THR A 303 2.96 10.34 24.95
C THR A 303 2.93 8.89 24.51
N TRP A 304 1.74 8.35 24.24
CA TRP A 304 1.55 7.01 23.71
C TRP A 304 2.34 6.80 22.40
N LEU A 305 2.20 7.72 21.44
CA LEU A 305 2.89 7.62 20.15
C LEU A 305 4.42 7.71 20.28
N ARG A 306 4.94 8.47 21.24
CA ARG A 306 6.38 8.53 21.55
C ARG A 306 6.89 7.23 22.19
N GLU A 307 6.10 6.61 23.04
CA GLU A 307 6.41 5.29 23.63
C GLU A 307 6.51 4.23 22.53
N ASP A 308 5.55 4.21 21.61
CA ASP A 308 5.58 3.31 20.45
C ASP A 308 6.79 3.59 19.54
N ALA A 309 7.11 4.87 19.30
CA ALA A 309 8.31 5.24 18.55
C ALA A 309 9.61 4.81 19.22
N ARG A 310 9.63 4.73 20.54
CA ARG A 310 10.76 4.19 21.30
C ARG A 310 10.85 2.67 21.15
N LEU A 311 9.73 1.96 21.24
CA LEU A 311 9.69 0.50 21.07
C LEU A 311 10.18 0.05 19.69
N ILE A 312 9.80 0.77 18.62
CA ILE A 312 10.30 0.51 17.25
C ILE A 312 11.83 0.67 17.20
N ARG A 313 12.37 1.75 17.75
CA ARG A 313 13.82 2.02 17.77
C ARG A 313 14.60 0.99 18.59
N GLU A 314 13.99 0.45 19.65
CA GLU A 314 14.57 -0.61 20.48
C GLU A 314 14.37 -2.02 19.88
N GLY A 315 13.67 -2.15 18.74
CA GLY A 315 13.37 -3.43 18.09
C GLY A 315 12.34 -4.28 18.83
N ARG A 316 11.61 -3.71 19.79
CA ARG A 316 10.58 -4.39 20.60
C ARG A 316 9.21 -4.30 19.93
N ILE A 317 9.14 -4.90 18.73
CA ILE A 317 7.97 -4.78 17.86
C ILE A 317 6.76 -5.58 18.34
N ASP A 318 6.95 -6.58 19.19
CA ASP A 318 5.90 -7.43 19.75
C ASP A 318 4.90 -6.68 20.64
N ALA A 319 5.33 -5.57 21.25
CA ALA A 319 4.50 -4.72 22.09
C ALA A 319 3.75 -3.61 21.33
N LEU A 320 3.96 -3.48 20.01
CA LEU A 320 3.33 -2.44 19.21
C LEU A 320 1.93 -2.82 18.75
N PRO A 321 1.02 -1.83 18.61
CA PRO A 321 -0.23 -2.08 17.95
C PRO A 321 -0.02 -2.37 16.45
N MET A 322 -0.95 -3.09 15.84
CA MET A 322 -0.98 -3.30 14.38
C MET A 322 -1.27 -1.99 13.63
N GLY A 323 -2.03 -1.08 14.24
CA GLY A 323 -2.35 0.21 13.66
C GLY A 323 -3.22 1.09 14.54
N TYR A 324 -3.39 2.32 14.09
CA TYR A 324 -4.18 3.35 14.76
C TYR A 324 -5.36 3.76 13.90
N LEU A 325 -6.51 3.97 14.54
CA LEU A 325 -7.61 4.76 14.00
C LEU A 325 -7.49 6.17 14.57
N ILE A 326 -7.12 7.15 13.76
CA ILE A 326 -7.11 8.55 14.16
C ILE A 326 -8.41 9.19 13.68
N CYS A 327 -9.28 9.52 14.62
CA CYS A 327 -10.63 10.01 14.33
C CYS A 327 -10.92 11.36 14.96
N GLY A 328 -12.00 12.02 14.52
CA GLY A 328 -12.46 13.29 15.07
C GLY A 328 -12.74 14.34 14.00
N PRO A 329 -13.16 15.55 14.41
CA PRO A 329 -13.63 16.57 13.51
C PRO A 329 -12.69 16.91 12.35
N VAL A 330 -13.25 17.40 11.25
CA VAL A 330 -12.45 17.95 10.14
C VAL A 330 -11.56 19.08 10.67
N GLY A 331 -10.31 19.17 10.17
CA GLY A 331 -9.41 20.25 10.57
C GLY A 331 -8.68 20.07 11.93
N THR A 332 -8.80 18.93 12.60
CA THR A 332 -8.04 18.62 13.85
C THR A 332 -6.61 18.11 13.63
N GLY A 333 -6.15 18.02 12.37
CA GLY A 333 -4.76 17.63 12.06
C GLY A 333 -4.48 16.12 12.07
N LYS A 334 -5.48 15.27 11.82
CA LYS A 334 -5.34 13.79 11.76
C LYS A 334 -4.14 13.32 10.90
N THR A 335 -4.06 13.78 9.66
CA THR A 335 -2.96 13.44 8.73
C THR A 335 -1.63 13.98 9.21
N PHE A 336 -1.63 15.17 9.80
CA PHE A 336 -0.42 15.80 10.33
C PHE A 336 0.13 15.03 11.54
N LEU A 337 -0.73 14.54 12.44
CA LEU A 337 -0.32 13.72 13.57
C LEU A 337 0.39 12.43 13.09
N ALA A 338 -0.18 11.71 12.13
CA ALA A 338 0.43 10.50 11.57
C ALA A 338 1.81 10.78 10.92
N GLN A 339 1.94 11.90 10.20
CA GLN A 339 3.22 12.33 9.64
C GLN A 339 4.25 12.70 10.73
N CYS A 340 3.83 13.38 11.79
CA CYS A 340 4.70 13.71 12.93
C CYS A 340 5.16 12.45 13.67
N THR A 341 4.26 11.48 13.88
CA THR A 341 4.59 10.18 14.47
C THR A 341 5.66 9.47 13.65
N THR A 342 5.45 9.32 12.34
CA THR A 342 6.41 8.63 11.46
C THR A 342 7.76 9.35 11.37
N HIS A 343 7.76 10.69 11.38
CA HIS A 343 8.96 11.50 11.49
C HIS A 343 9.75 11.21 12.78
N ASP A 344 9.10 11.19 13.94
CA ASP A 344 9.75 10.94 15.23
C ASP A 344 10.25 9.49 15.37
N ILE A 345 9.60 8.53 14.69
CA ILE A 345 10.10 7.16 14.57
C ILE A 345 11.34 7.11 13.65
N GLY A 346 11.40 7.98 12.63
CA GLY A 346 12.45 7.99 11.61
C GLY A 346 12.18 7.02 10.47
N ILE A 347 10.91 6.78 10.12
CA ILE A 347 10.49 5.85 9.07
C ILE A 347 9.78 6.57 7.92
N PRO A 348 9.80 6.02 6.69
CA PRO A 348 9.03 6.58 5.59
C PRO A 348 7.52 6.60 5.90
N CYS A 349 6.84 7.65 5.45
CA CYS A 349 5.38 7.77 5.50
C CYS A 349 4.83 7.74 4.08
N VAL A 350 3.85 6.88 3.83
CA VAL A 350 3.17 6.78 2.53
C VAL A 350 1.66 6.89 2.69
N LYS A 351 1.00 7.56 1.76
CA LYS A 351 -0.46 7.65 1.66
C LYS A 351 -0.95 6.76 0.52
N LEU A 352 -1.98 5.96 0.79
CA LEU A 352 -2.72 5.25 -0.24
C LEU A 352 -3.70 6.22 -0.93
N LYS A 353 -3.47 6.47 -2.23
CA LYS A 353 -4.31 7.32 -3.09
C LYS A 353 -5.42 6.51 -3.76
N ASN A 354 -6.44 7.21 -4.25
CA ASN A 354 -7.48 6.68 -5.12
C ASN A 354 -8.29 5.49 -4.55
N PHE A 355 -8.42 5.39 -3.22
CA PHE A 355 -9.31 4.37 -2.62
C PHE A 355 -10.76 4.53 -3.10
N ARG A 356 -11.19 5.76 -3.41
CA ARG A 356 -12.59 6.12 -3.72
C ARG A 356 -13.05 5.89 -5.17
N SER A 357 -12.19 5.97 -6.20
CA SER A 357 -12.70 6.27 -7.56
C SER A 357 -12.08 5.51 -8.75
N GLN A 358 -11.06 4.66 -8.57
CA GLN A 358 -10.42 3.98 -9.73
C GLN A 358 -9.94 2.55 -9.46
N TRP A 359 -10.74 1.74 -8.77
CA TRP A 359 -10.50 0.29 -8.69
C TRP A 359 -11.27 -0.45 -9.80
N TYR A 360 -11.08 -0.03 -11.06
CA TYR A 360 -11.59 -0.74 -12.25
C TYR A 360 -10.44 -1.52 -12.91
N GLY A 361 -10.54 -2.85 -12.92
CA GLY A 361 -9.62 -3.76 -13.60
C GLY A 361 -8.29 -4.02 -12.86
N SER A 362 -7.87 -5.29 -12.76
CA SER A 362 -6.59 -5.75 -12.19
C SER A 362 -6.26 -5.23 -10.78
N THR A 363 -7.27 -5.06 -9.95
CA THR A 363 -7.23 -4.44 -8.62
C THR A 363 -6.46 -5.25 -7.57
N GLU A 364 -6.71 -6.55 -7.51
CA GLU A 364 -6.04 -7.44 -6.55
C GLU A 364 -4.54 -7.56 -6.85
N ALA A 365 -4.17 -7.65 -8.13
CA ALA A 365 -2.79 -7.66 -8.61
C ALA A 365 -2.04 -6.39 -8.19
N ASN A 366 -2.67 -5.24 -8.41
CA ASN A 366 -2.15 -3.93 -8.00
C ASN A 366 -1.97 -3.82 -6.48
N TRP A 367 -2.93 -4.31 -5.70
CA TRP A 367 -2.83 -4.35 -4.25
C TRP A 367 -1.69 -5.27 -3.77
N GLN A 368 -1.54 -6.46 -4.35
CA GLN A 368 -0.43 -7.38 -4.03
C GLN A 368 0.92 -6.72 -4.34
N LYS A 369 1.03 -5.99 -5.47
CA LYS A 369 2.24 -5.23 -5.79
C LYS A 369 2.54 -4.16 -4.74
N ILE A 370 1.54 -3.34 -4.38
CA ILE A 370 1.67 -2.33 -3.32
C ILE A 370 2.16 -2.96 -2.02
N LEU A 371 1.50 -4.04 -1.57
CA LEU A 371 1.86 -4.73 -0.34
C LEU A 371 3.31 -5.24 -0.38
N SER A 372 3.73 -5.86 -1.48
CA SER A 372 5.11 -6.34 -1.62
C SER A 372 6.13 -5.22 -1.44
N VAL A 373 5.85 -4.03 -2.00
CA VAL A 373 6.70 -2.84 -1.86
C VAL A 373 6.69 -2.31 -0.42
N LEU A 374 5.53 -2.27 0.24
CA LEU A 374 5.42 -1.86 1.64
C LEU A 374 6.22 -2.78 2.56
N VAL A 375 6.08 -4.09 2.38
CA VAL A 375 6.84 -5.12 3.12
C VAL A 375 8.33 -4.99 2.83
N ALA A 376 8.76 -4.74 1.59
CA ALA A 376 10.17 -4.56 1.28
C ALA A 376 10.76 -3.21 1.74
N THR A 377 9.89 -2.22 1.99
CA THR A 377 10.26 -0.89 2.47
C THR A 377 10.39 -0.83 3.99
N GLY A 378 9.66 -1.69 4.71
CA GLY A 378 9.47 -1.60 6.16
C GLY A 378 10.77 -1.48 6.99
N PRO A 379 10.73 -0.81 8.14
CA PRO A 379 9.55 -0.23 8.79
C PRO A 379 8.97 0.99 8.05
N VAL A 380 7.65 1.05 7.88
CA VAL A 380 6.93 2.10 7.11
C VAL A 380 5.57 2.44 7.74
N GLY A 381 5.21 3.73 7.77
CA GLY A 381 3.88 4.18 8.15
C GLY A 381 2.98 4.36 6.94
N VAL A 382 1.80 3.74 6.97
CA VAL A 382 0.85 3.72 5.85
C VAL A 382 -0.44 4.43 6.24
N ILE A 383 -0.73 5.55 5.57
CA ILE A 383 -1.91 6.37 5.79
C ILE A 383 -3.03 5.98 4.81
N ILE A 384 -4.19 5.67 5.37
CA ILE A 384 -5.47 5.52 4.66
C ILE A 384 -6.36 6.67 5.12
N ASP A 385 -6.44 7.70 4.30
CA ASP A 385 -7.22 8.91 4.60
C ASP A 385 -8.66 8.75 4.12
N GLU A 386 -9.59 9.40 4.81
CA GLU A 386 -11.04 9.28 4.56
C GLU A 386 -11.52 7.82 4.44
N ALA A 387 -11.05 6.98 5.35
CA ALA A 387 -11.25 5.53 5.33
C ALA A 387 -12.74 5.10 5.40
N ASP A 388 -13.64 5.99 5.78
CA ASP A 388 -15.09 5.80 5.80
C ASP A 388 -15.72 5.91 4.40
N ALA A 389 -15.26 6.83 3.57
CA ALA A 389 -15.82 7.01 2.23
C ALA A 389 -15.39 5.92 1.25
N ALA A 390 -14.26 5.28 1.54
CA ALA A 390 -13.87 3.98 0.99
C ALA A 390 -14.93 2.87 1.17
N VAL A 391 -15.83 3.03 2.15
CA VAL A 391 -16.81 2.03 2.57
C VAL A 391 -18.23 2.45 2.18
N GLY A 392 -18.51 3.75 2.12
CA GLY A 392 -19.82 4.29 1.72
C GLY A 392 -20.27 3.90 0.31
N ASP A 393 -19.33 3.63 -0.59
CA ASP A 393 -19.60 3.16 -1.96
C ASP A 393 -20.04 1.68 -2.04
N ARG A 394 -20.40 1.07 -0.90
CA ARG A 394 -20.95 -0.30 -0.81
C ARG A 394 -22.36 -0.41 -1.37
N GLU A 395 -23.14 0.66 -1.34
CA GLU A 395 -24.52 0.67 -1.86
C GLU A 395 -24.55 0.68 -3.39
N SER A 396 -23.48 1.08 -4.07
CA SER A 396 -23.42 1.17 -5.54
C SER A 396 -23.04 -0.15 -6.26
N GLY A 397 -22.85 -1.26 -5.54
CA GLY A 397 -22.79 -2.61 -6.13
C GLY A 397 -21.46 -3.06 -6.73
N HIS A 398 -20.32 -2.46 -6.36
CA HIS A 398 -19.01 -2.85 -6.90
C HIS A 398 -18.32 -3.98 -6.10
N GLU A 399 -18.63 -5.24 -6.42
CA GLU A 399 -18.06 -6.46 -5.78
C GLU A 399 -16.52 -6.48 -5.71
N VAL A 400 -15.84 -5.91 -6.71
CA VAL A 400 -14.37 -5.88 -6.81
C VAL A 400 -13.74 -5.01 -5.72
N SER A 401 -14.34 -3.87 -5.38
CA SER A 401 -13.86 -2.97 -4.33
C SER A 401 -13.92 -3.65 -2.95
N ASN A 402 -15.01 -4.39 -2.69
CA ASN A 402 -15.20 -5.12 -1.44
C ASN A 402 -14.15 -6.22 -1.20
N ARG A 403 -13.68 -6.88 -2.26
CA ARG A 403 -12.67 -7.93 -2.14
C ARG A 403 -11.29 -7.35 -1.80
N VAL A 404 -10.88 -6.28 -2.48
CA VAL A 404 -9.63 -5.55 -2.17
C VAL A 404 -9.63 -5.07 -0.73
N PHE A 405 -10.74 -4.51 -0.27
CA PHE A 405 -10.89 -4.08 1.11
C PHE A 405 -10.75 -5.24 2.10
N SER A 406 -11.33 -6.40 1.78
CA SER A 406 -11.20 -7.61 2.60
C SER A 406 -9.75 -8.10 2.65
N MET A 407 -9.03 -8.01 1.54
CA MET A 407 -7.59 -8.30 1.49
C MET A 407 -6.81 -7.32 2.36
N LEU A 408 -7.03 -6.01 2.22
CA LEU A 408 -6.42 -4.98 3.07
C LEU A 408 -6.65 -5.29 4.55
N ALA A 409 -7.90 -5.54 4.96
CA ALA A 409 -8.23 -5.87 6.34
C ALA A 409 -7.50 -7.16 6.80
N THR A 410 -7.36 -8.14 5.92
CA THR A 410 -6.62 -9.38 6.20
C THR A 410 -5.14 -9.09 6.45
N GLN A 411 -4.51 -8.28 5.59
CA GLN A 411 -3.10 -7.92 5.71
C GLN A 411 -2.83 -7.00 6.92
N MET A 412 -3.74 -6.09 7.24
CA MET A 412 -3.68 -5.31 8.48
C MET A 412 -3.69 -6.21 9.72
N GLY A 413 -4.34 -7.37 9.63
CA GLY A 413 -4.43 -8.37 10.68
C GLY A 413 -3.22 -9.29 10.82
N ASP A 414 -2.29 -9.22 9.86
CA ASP A 414 -1.20 -10.19 9.78
C ASP A 414 -0.05 -9.80 10.70
N THR A 415 0.09 -10.55 11.79
CA THR A 415 1.12 -10.31 12.82
C THR A 415 2.56 -10.36 12.30
N ARG A 416 2.81 -10.95 11.13
CA ARG A 416 4.13 -10.94 10.47
C ARG A 416 4.58 -9.52 10.11
N TYR A 417 3.64 -8.59 9.95
CA TYR A 417 3.95 -7.18 9.64
C TYR A 417 3.96 -6.28 10.86
N ARG A 418 3.78 -6.81 12.09
CA ARG A 418 3.79 -5.99 13.30
C ARG A 418 5.12 -5.24 13.43
N GLY A 419 5.05 -3.93 13.64
CA GLY A 419 6.21 -3.04 13.71
C GLY A 419 6.96 -2.83 12.38
N HIS A 420 6.57 -3.55 11.33
CA HIS A 420 7.11 -3.42 9.98
C HIS A 420 6.20 -2.56 9.09
N ILE A 421 4.89 -2.71 9.24
CA ILE A 421 3.88 -1.82 8.65
C ILE A 421 3.04 -1.25 9.79
N LEU A 422 3.05 0.07 9.92
CA LEU A 422 2.24 0.79 10.89
C LEU A 422 1.06 1.45 10.19
N TRP A 423 -0.14 0.89 10.37
CA TRP A 423 -1.35 1.38 9.70
C TRP A 423 -1.93 2.59 10.43
N PHE A 424 -2.28 3.64 9.67
CA PHE A 424 -2.98 4.82 10.16
C PHE A 424 -4.26 5.03 9.36
N LEU A 425 -5.40 4.69 9.94
CA LEU A 425 -6.71 4.94 9.35
C LEU A 425 -7.20 6.28 9.85
N LEU A 426 -7.49 7.21 8.94
CA LEU A 426 -7.94 8.56 9.27
C LEU A 426 -9.37 8.76 8.80
N THR A 427 -10.24 9.30 9.67
CA THR A 427 -11.63 9.58 9.31
C THR A 427 -12.26 10.61 10.23
N SER A 428 -13.25 11.37 9.75
CA SER A 428 -14.15 12.15 10.60
C SER A 428 -15.41 11.37 11.02
N ARG A 429 -15.72 10.27 10.33
CA ARG A 429 -16.92 9.44 10.52
C ARG A 429 -16.54 8.01 10.87
N PRO A 430 -15.91 7.77 12.04
CA PRO A 430 -15.52 6.41 12.44
C PRO A 430 -16.74 5.51 12.68
N ASP A 431 -17.94 6.08 12.83
CA ASP A 431 -19.21 5.37 12.89
C ASP A 431 -19.60 4.68 11.56
N LEU A 432 -19.07 5.13 10.42
CA LEU A 432 -19.29 4.53 9.11
C LEU A 432 -18.25 3.46 8.76
N LEU A 433 -17.16 3.38 9.52
CA LEU A 433 -16.13 2.37 9.30
C LEU A 433 -16.60 0.96 9.70
N PRO A 434 -16.32 -0.08 8.89
CA PRO A 434 -16.61 -1.46 9.22
C PRO A 434 -15.87 -1.87 10.50
N VAL A 435 -16.57 -2.57 11.37
CA VAL A 435 -16.01 -3.14 12.61
C VAL A 435 -14.76 -3.98 12.32
N ASP A 436 -14.73 -4.63 11.16
CA ASP A 436 -13.58 -5.40 10.72
C ASP A 436 -12.29 -4.58 10.65
N LEU A 437 -12.28 -3.31 10.22
CA LEU A 437 -11.03 -2.54 10.20
C LEU A 437 -10.57 -2.09 11.59
N LYS A 438 -11.53 -1.87 12.50
CA LYS A 438 -11.34 -1.25 13.81
C LYS A 438 -11.12 -2.25 14.95
N ARG A 439 -11.32 -3.54 14.71
CA ARG A 439 -11.20 -4.56 15.77
C ARG A 439 -9.73 -4.80 16.16
N GLN A 440 -9.55 -5.42 17.33
CA GLN A 440 -8.24 -5.83 17.84
C GLN A 440 -7.42 -6.60 16.80
N GLY A 441 -6.11 -6.33 16.77
CA GLY A 441 -5.19 -6.88 15.78
C GLY A 441 -5.23 -6.18 14.42
N ARG A 442 -5.95 -5.07 14.24
CA ARG A 442 -5.92 -4.22 13.02
C ARG A 442 -5.69 -2.75 13.43
N ALA A 443 -6.61 -1.83 13.16
CA ALA A 443 -6.53 -0.47 13.70
C ALA A 443 -7.03 -0.47 15.15
N GLU A 444 -6.26 -1.05 16.07
CA GLU A 444 -6.75 -1.40 17.41
C GLU A 444 -6.68 -0.26 18.44
N VAL A 445 -5.80 0.72 18.23
CA VAL A 445 -5.71 1.90 19.09
C VAL A 445 -6.45 3.06 18.41
N HIS A 446 -7.57 3.46 19.00
CA HIS A 446 -8.38 4.56 18.49
C HIS A 446 -8.02 5.85 19.22
N ILE A 447 -7.46 6.79 18.48
CA ILE A 447 -6.95 8.09 18.92
C ILE A 447 -7.92 9.18 18.43
N PRO A 448 -8.83 9.66 19.28
CA PRO A 448 -9.65 10.80 18.94
C PRO A 448 -8.84 12.10 19.02
N LEU A 449 -9.03 12.97 18.04
CA LEU A 449 -8.50 14.33 18.00
C LEU A 449 -9.65 15.33 18.06
N PHE A 450 -9.43 16.35 18.86
CA PHE A 450 -10.40 17.38 19.21
C PHE A 450 -9.78 18.76 18.95
N TYR A 451 -10.63 19.77 18.96
CA TYR A 451 -10.20 21.16 18.98
C TYR A 451 -9.58 21.50 20.34
N PRO A 452 -8.72 22.52 20.42
CA PRO A 452 -8.11 22.95 21.68
C PRO A 452 -9.19 23.41 22.68
N ASP A 453 -9.26 22.73 23.82
CA ASP A 453 -10.28 22.97 24.86
C ASP A 453 -9.83 24.09 25.81
N THR A 454 -8.55 24.08 26.18
CA THR A 454 -8.01 25.04 27.15
C THR A 454 -7.49 26.33 26.49
N PRO A 455 -7.53 27.49 27.19
CA PRO A 455 -6.90 28.72 26.71
C PRO A 455 -5.40 28.54 26.40
N GLU A 456 -4.73 27.67 27.15
CA GLU A 456 -3.33 27.29 26.96
C GLU A 456 -3.12 26.59 25.61
N GLU A 457 -3.94 25.59 25.30
CA GLU A 457 -3.90 24.90 24.00
C GLU A 457 -4.25 25.84 22.83
N ARG A 458 -5.25 26.72 22.99
CA ARG A 458 -5.56 27.72 21.96
C ARG A 458 -4.39 28.67 21.69
N ARG A 459 -3.71 29.10 22.76
CA ARG A 459 -2.49 29.94 22.66
C ARG A 459 -1.35 29.19 21.99
N GLU A 460 -1.10 27.94 22.36
CA GLU A 460 -0.09 27.07 21.76
C GLU A 460 -0.35 26.88 20.25
N MET A 461 -1.59 26.52 19.89
CA MET A 461 -2.00 26.33 18.49
C MET A 461 -1.75 27.59 17.65
N ARG A 462 -2.14 28.75 18.18
CA ARG A 462 -1.92 30.04 17.51
C ARG A 462 -0.44 30.31 17.27
N GLN A 463 0.42 30.13 18.27
CA GLN A 463 1.87 30.35 18.15
C GLN A 463 2.50 29.42 17.10
N ILE A 464 2.11 28.14 17.10
CA ILE A 464 2.59 27.15 16.12
C ILE A 464 2.14 27.53 14.72
N LEU A 465 0.87 27.89 14.52
CA LEU A 465 0.34 28.26 13.20
C LEU A 465 0.92 29.59 12.68
N MET A 466 1.15 30.57 13.55
CA MET A 466 1.84 31.82 13.18
C MET A 466 3.26 31.54 12.67
N LYS A 467 4.00 30.64 13.34
CA LYS A 467 5.33 30.22 12.91
C LYS A 467 5.27 29.45 11.59
N LYS A 468 4.33 28.51 11.44
CA LYS A 468 4.11 27.73 10.20
C LYS A 468 3.79 28.64 9.00
N CYS A 469 2.95 29.66 9.20
CA CYS A 469 2.55 30.60 8.14
C CYS A 469 3.60 31.69 7.86
N GLY A 470 4.70 31.72 8.64
CA GLY A 470 5.73 32.76 8.55
C GLY A 470 5.15 34.16 8.70
N ILE A 471 4.26 34.34 9.67
CA ILE A 471 3.60 35.63 9.93
C ILE A 471 4.39 36.35 11.02
N ARG A 472 4.76 37.60 10.74
CA ARG A 472 5.25 38.52 11.77
C ARG A 472 4.04 39.24 12.35
N VAL A 473 3.84 39.09 13.64
CA VAL A 473 2.68 39.61 14.36
C VAL A 473 3.20 40.66 15.33
N ALA A 474 2.54 41.82 15.38
CA ALA A 474 2.87 42.86 16.34
C ALA A 474 2.67 42.35 17.78
N GLU A 475 3.43 42.88 18.75
CA GLU A 475 3.40 42.39 20.14
C GLU A 475 1.99 42.48 20.75
N GLU A 476 1.23 43.51 20.37
CA GLU A 476 -0.15 43.74 20.83
C GLU A 476 -1.18 42.80 20.20
N ALA A 477 -0.78 41.95 19.24
CA ALA A 477 -1.66 41.04 18.51
C ALA A 477 -1.47 39.57 18.93
N LEU A 478 -0.52 39.28 19.82
CA LEU A 478 -0.19 37.93 20.29
C LEU A 478 -1.23 37.35 21.27
N ASP A 479 -1.90 38.23 22.00
CA ASP A 479 -2.91 37.92 23.02
C ASP A 479 -4.34 37.78 22.44
N VAL A 480 -4.54 38.09 21.16
CA VAL A 480 -5.82 37.93 20.46
C VAL A 480 -6.20 36.44 20.39
N ASP A 481 -7.32 36.06 21.03
CA ASP A 481 -7.90 34.72 20.88
C ASP A 481 -8.81 34.66 19.65
N ILE A 482 -8.18 34.37 18.50
CA ILE A 482 -8.83 34.26 17.18
C ILE A 482 -10.01 33.28 17.21
N ALA A 483 -9.90 32.20 17.99
CA ALA A 483 -10.89 31.14 18.02
C ALA A 483 -12.18 31.58 18.73
N LEU A 484 -12.06 32.38 19.81
CA LEU A 484 -13.20 32.95 20.52
C LEU A 484 -13.88 34.08 19.74
N LEU A 485 -13.11 34.95 19.09
CA LEU A 485 -13.65 36.12 18.37
C LEU A 485 -14.51 35.75 17.15
N ALA A 486 -14.20 34.63 16.50
CA ALA A 486 -14.98 34.13 15.37
C ALA A 486 -16.33 33.53 15.80
N VAL A 487 -16.38 32.83 16.94
CA VAL A 487 -17.62 32.23 17.47
C VAL A 487 -18.59 33.29 17.99
N GLN A 488 -18.08 34.40 18.53
CA GLN A 488 -18.92 35.48 19.06
C GLN A 488 -19.68 36.28 17.97
N ASN A 489 -19.34 36.13 16.70
CA ASN A 489 -19.93 36.88 15.57
C ASN A 489 -20.73 36.01 14.58
N THR A 490 -20.91 34.71 14.84
CA THR A 490 -21.94 33.97 14.10
C THR A 490 -23.30 34.52 14.52
N GLU A 491 -23.99 35.17 13.59
CA GLU A 491 -25.39 35.57 13.79
C GLU A 491 -26.18 34.37 14.32
N PRO A 492 -27.12 34.58 15.27
CA PRO A 492 -28.04 33.52 15.64
C PRO A 492 -28.68 32.97 14.35
N PRO A 493 -28.90 31.65 14.25
CA PRO A 493 -29.55 31.07 13.08
C PRO A 493 -30.83 31.84 12.77
N ASP A 494 -31.09 32.05 11.48
CA ASP A 494 -32.30 32.72 11.02
C ASP A 494 -33.51 31.98 11.61
N PRO A 495 -34.37 32.64 12.40
CA PRO A 495 -35.53 31.98 12.98
C PRO A 495 -36.41 31.35 11.89
N GLU A 496 -36.41 31.82 10.64
CA GLU A 496 -37.19 31.18 9.56
C GLU A 496 -36.59 29.85 9.03
N GLU A 497 -35.29 29.58 9.21
CA GLU A 497 -34.70 28.26 8.89
C GLU A 497 -34.89 27.24 10.04
N ASP A 498 -34.97 27.69 11.29
CA ASP A 498 -35.29 26.83 12.45
C ASP A 498 -36.82 26.61 12.62
N LEU A 499 -37.67 27.57 12.20
CA LEU A 499 -39.14 27.48 12.35
C LEU A 499 -39.82 26.54 11.35
N ALA A 500 -39.10 25.96 10.39
CA ALA A 500 -39.61 24.88 9.54
C ALA A 500 -39.27 23.47 10.08
N GLU A 501 -38.59 23.38 11.22
CA GLU A 501 -38.10 22.12 11.83
C GLU A 501 -38.50 21.89 13.29
N GLU A 502 -39.44 22.66 13.85
CA GLU A 502 -39.91 22.49 15.24
C GLU A 502 -41.40 22.09 15.34
N GLU A 503 -41.84 21.16 14.49
CA GLU A 503 -43.10 20.42 14.73
C GLU A 503 -42.88 18.92 14.51
N ASP A 504 -42.12 18.29 15.41
CA ASP A 504 -42.24 16.89 15.88
C ASP A 504 -40.87 16.40 16.38
N ASP A 505 -40.58 16.59 17.67
CA ASP A 505 -39.91 15.60 18.55
C ASP A 505 -39.62 16.24 19.93
N ASP A 506 -40.42 15.86 20.93
CA ASP A 506 -40.15 15.84 22.37
C ASP A 506 -39.28 16.97 22.98
N GLU A 507 -39.92 18.10 23.32
CA GLU A 507 -39.38 19.12 24.24
C GLU A 507 -39.13 18.60 25.68
N GLU A 508 -39.47 17.34 26.00
CA GLU A 508 -39.29 16.74 27.34
C GLU A 508 -37.88 16.14 27.61
N GLU A 509 -36.94 16.12 26.65
CA GLU A 509 -35.60 15.52 26.83
C GLU A 509 -34.39 16.49 26.76
N ARG A 510 -34.59 17.81 26.78
CA ARG A 510 -33.47 18.78 26.85
C ARG A 510 -32.86 19.00 28.24
N ASP A 511 -33.41 18.38 29.29
CA ASP A 511 -33.01 18.62 30.69
C ASP A 511 -31.99 17.60 31.25
N GLU A 512 -30.80 17.49 30.65
CA GLU A 512 -29.68 16.82 31.34
C GLU A 512 -28.36 17.60 31.34
N PRO A 513 -27.71 17.79 32.51
CA PRO A 513 -26.38 18.41 32.64
C PRO A 513 -25.26 17.63 31.94
N VAL A 514 -25.57 16.49 31.32
CA VAL A 514 -24.66 15.66 30.51
C VAL A 514 -24.35 16.32 29.16
N TRP A 515 -25.35 16.95 28.52
CA TRP A 515 -25.18 17.54 27.17
C TRP A 515 -24.56 18.93 27.20
N GLN A 516 -24.72 19.63 28.32
CA GLN A 516 -24.07 20.90 28.57
C GLN A 516 -22.55 20.82 28.36
N ALA A 517 -21.90 19.71 28.69
CA ALA A 517 -20.45 19.55 28.46
C ALA A 517 -20.07 19.51 26.97
N VAL A 518 -20.93 18.98 26.09
CA VAL A 518 -20.69 18.94 24.63
C VAL A 518 -21.00 20.30 24.01
N ASP A 519 -22.08 20.96 24.45
CA ASP A 519 -22.44 22.30 24.00
C ASP A 519 -21.41 23.33 24.45
N ASP A 520 -21.01 23.30 25.72
CA ASP A 520 -19.93 24.13 26.27
C ASP A 520 -18.64 23.89 25.50
N TYR A 521 -18.29 22.61 25.25
CA TYR A 521 -17.15 22.29 24.42
C TYR A 521 -17.30 22.88 23.01
N LEU A 522 -18.41 22.67 22.29
CA LEU A 522 -18.61 23.23 20.94
C LEU A 522 -18.54 24.75 20.90
N ASN A 523 -19.09 25.42 21.91
CA ASN A 523 -19.12 26.87 22.00
C ASN A 523 -17.74 27.44 22.42
N ASP A 524 -16.99 26.76 23.30
CA ASP A 524 -15.68 27.19 23.81
C ASP A 524 -14.50 26.75 22.92
N SER A 525 -14.65 25.64 22.18
CA SER A 525 -13.61 25.03 21.34
C SER A 525 -13.13 25.96 20.22
N GLY A 526 -14.01 26.86 19.77
CA GLY A 526 -13.71 27.79 18.70
C GLY A 526 -13.57 27.11 17.33
N LEU A 527 -12.55 27.55 16.59
CA LEU A 527 -12.26 27.16 15.21
C LEU A 527 -11.27 25.99 15.11
N SER A 528 -11.36 25.22 14.04
CA SER A 528 -10.35 24.22 13.68
C SER A 528 -8.99 24.85 13.35
N GLY A 529 -7.92 24.06 13.41
CA GLY A 529 -6.59 24.54 13.06
C GLY A 529 -6.48 25.05 11.61
N ALA A 530 -7.23 24.44 10.69
CA ALA A 530 -7.30 24.87 9.29
C ALA A 530 -8.03 26.22 9.12
N GLU A 531 -9.07 26.47 9.92
CA GLU A 531 -9.81 27.73 9.92
C GLU A 531 -8.97 28.85 10.53
N ILE A 532 -8.27 28.59 11.63
CA ILE A 532 -7.31 29.55 12.22
C ILE A 532 -6.19 29.87 11.22
N GLU A 533 -5.63 28.86 10.54
CA GLU A 533 -4.63 29.05 9.48
C GLU A 533 -5.18 29.94 8.35
N SER A 534 -6.42 29.73 7.92
CA SER A 534 -7.08 30.58 6.92
C SER A 534 -7.21 32.04 7.39
N ILE A 535 -7.68 32.29 8.62
CA ILE A 535 -7.77 33.65 9.18
C ILE A 535 -6.40 34.32 9.23
N LEU A 536 -5.39 33.61 9.70
CA LEU A 536 -4.01 34.08 9.76
C LEU A 536 -3.47 34.47 8.37
N ILE A 537 -3.74 33.68 7.34
CA ILE A 537 -3.35 33.98 5.95
C ILE A 537 -4.10 35.23 5.43
N ARG A 538 -5.40 35.36 5.72
CA ARG A 538 -6.19 36.54 5.32
C ARG A 538 -5.68 37.82 6.01
N ALA A 539 -5.36 37.74 7.30
CA ALA A 539 -4.79 38.85 8.06
C ALA A 539 -3.42 39.27 7.51
N LYS A 540 -2.56 38.29 7.16
CA LYS A 540 -1.29 38.54 6.46
C LYS A 540 -1.51 39.25 5.12
N ARG A 541 -2.47 38.78 4.32
CA ARG A 541 -2.82 39.41 3.04
C ARG A 541 -3.28 40.86 3.23
N ARG A 542 -4.10 41.14 4.25
CA ARG A 542 -4.55 42.49 4.59
C ARG A 542 -3.38 43.40 4.97
N ALA A 543 -2.46 42.92 5.81
CA ALA A 543 -1.26 43.67 6.17
C ALA A 543 -0.43 44.03 4.92
N TYR A 544 -0.20 43.07 4.02
CA TYR A 544 0.56 43.29 2.78
C TYR A 544 -0.14 44.26 1.82
N LEU A 545 -1.46 44.16 1.65
CA LEU A 545 -2.24 45.12 0.86
C LEU A 545 -2.22 46.52 1.46
N GLY A 546 -2.08 46.63 2.78
CA GLY A 546 -1.85 47.89 3.50
C GLY A 546 -0.39 48.37 3.49
N GLY A 547 0.53 47.69 2.78
CA GLY A 547 1.95 48.04 2.70
C GLY A 547 2.77 47.73 3.96
N ARG A 548 2.26 46.87 4.86
CA ARG A 548 2.91 46.48 6.11
C ARG A 548 3.41 45.05 6.03
N GLU A 549 4.60 44.76 6.58
CA GLU A 549 5.08 43.36 6.71
C GLU A 549 4.54 42.65 7.95
N GLU A 550 4.05 43.40 8.94
CA GLU A 550 3.55 42.89 10.22
C GLU A 550 2.03 42.96 10.31
N VAL A 551 1.44 41.88 10.84
CA VAL A 551 0.01 41.76 11.12
C VAL A 551 -0.29 42.42 12.46
N ARG A 552 -1.24 43.36 12.47
CA ARG A 552 -1.69 44.05 13.68
C ARG A 552 -2.91 43.36 14.29
N ARG A 553 -3.25 43.75 15.53
CA ARG A 553 -4.42 43.27 16.25
C ARG A 553 -5.71 43.47 15.43
N GLU A 554 -5.89 44.67 14.89
CA GLU A 554 -7.05 45.03 14.07
C GLU A 554 -7.21 44.11 12.85
N ASP A 555 -6.10 43.67 12.23
CA ASP A 555 -6.15 42.77 11.08
C ASP A 555 -6.68 41.39 11.48
N LEU A 556 -6.27 40.88 12.65
CA LEU A 556 -6.75 39.60 13.18
C LEU A 556 -8.20 39.69 13.64
N GLU A 557 -8.56 40.75 14.36
CA GLU A 557 -9.92 40.95 14.87
C GLU A 557 -10.93 41.07 13.73
N LEU A 558 -10.62 41.86 12.69
CA LEU A 558 -11.49 42.02 11.52
C LEU A 558 -11.66 40.72 10.73
N GLU A 559 -10.56 40.00 10.47
CA GLU A 559 -10.63 38.77 9.70
C GLU A 559 -11.34 37.66 10.49
N ALA A 560 -11.09 37.55 11.80
CA ALA A 560 -11.78 36.61 12.67
C ALA A 560 -13.28 36.90 12.74
N ALA A 561 -13.67 38.16 12.91
CA ALA A 561 -15.08 38.56 12.96
C ALA A 561 -15.82 38.30 11.63
N SER A 562 -15.12 38.39 10.50
CA SER A 562 -15.70 38.12 9.18
C SER A 562 -15.68 36.65 8.75
N TYR A 563 -15.11 35.76 9.59
CA TYR A 563 -14.91 34.37 9.22
C TYR A 563 -16.15 33.53 9.50
N ILE A 564 -16.70 32.94 8.45
CA ILE A 564 -17.84 32.02 8.55
C ILE A 564 -17.28 30.57 8.55
N PRO A 565 -17.54 29.78 9.62
CA PRO A 565 -17.15 28.37 9.65
C PRO A 565 -17.83 27.56 8.53
N ASN A 566 -17.11 26.59 7.96
CA ASN A 566 -17.60 25.84 6.79
C ASN A 566 -18.48 24.63 7.14
N LEU A 567 -18.46 24.14 8.38
CA LEU A 567 -19.12 22.88 8.76
C LEU A 567 -20.36 23.15 9.63
N PRO A 568 -21.54 22.60 9.29
CA PRO A 568 -22.74 22.75 10.11
C PRO A 568 -22.54 22.21 11.53
N LYS A 569 -23.10 22.91 12.53
CA LYS A 569 -22.94 22.57 13.97
C LYS A 569 -23.37 21.13 14.28
N ARG A 570 -24.50 20.67 13.72
CA ARG A 570 -25.00 19.29 13.89
C ARG A 570 -24.04 18.23 13.34
N GLU A 571 -23.39 18.50 12.20
CA GLU A 571 -22.42 17.58 11.62
C GLU A 571 -21.13 17.53 12.45
N LEU A 572 -20.68 18.69 12.94
CA LEU A 572 -19.54 18.77 13.84
C LEU A 572 -19.79 18.00 15.15
N GLU A 573 -20.97 18.19 15.75
CA GLU A 573 -21.40 17.45 16.95
C GLU A 573 -21.35 15.94 16.69
N LEU A 574 -21.91 15.47 15.57
CA LEU A 574 -21.89 14.06 15.20
C LEU A 574 -20.46 13.49 15.10
N GLN A 575 -19.53 14.23 14.50
CA GLN A 575 -18.12 13.81 14.37
C GLN A 575 -17.43 13.71 15.73
N ILE A 576 -17.71 14.64 16.66
CA ILE A 576 -17.19 14.61 18.05
C ILE A 576 -17.75 13.39 18.79
N LEU A 577 -19.06 13.20 18.77
CA LEU A 577 -19.71 12.09 19.48
C LEU A 577 -19.23 10.73 18.94
N ALA A 578 -19.09 10.61 17.62
CA ALA A 578 -18.54 9.41 16.99
C ALA A 578 -17.11 9.11 17.48
N ALA A 579 -16.25 10.12 17.57
CA ALA A 579 -14.89 9.96 18.10
C ALA A 579 -14.86 9.56 19.58
N ILE A 580 -15.77 10.10 20.41
CA ILE A 580 -15.90 9.72 21.82
C ILE A 580 -16.30 8.25 21.97
N VAL A 581 -17.28 7.78 21.20
CA VAL A 581 -17.76 6.39 21.24
C VAL A 581 -16.68 5.41 20.83
N GLU A 582 -15.91 5.76 19.79
CA GLU A 582 -14.87 4.90 19.23
C GLU A 582 -13.57 4.96 20.03
N CYS A 583 -13.38 5.95 20.90
CA CYS A 583 -12.16 6.09 21.69
C CYS A 583 -11.80 4.82 22.48
N SER A 584 -10.55 4.36 22.29
CA SER A 584 -10.02 3.14 22.89
C SER A 584 -9.54 3.32 24.33
N ASP A 585 -9.10 4.53 24.70
CA ASP A 585 -8.58 4.85 26.03
C ASP A 585 -9.15 6.18 26.54
N LYS A 586 -9.77 6.15 27.73
CA LYS A 586 -10.35 7.35 28.36
C LYS A 586 -9.35 8.49 28.53
N ARG A 587 -8.06 8.19 28.67
CA ARG A 587 -6.98 9.19 28.79
C ARG A 587 -6.82 10.05 27.53
N PHE A 588 -7.32 9.60 26.37
CA PHE A 588 -7.30 10.39 25.14
C PHE A 588 -8.46 11.40 25.05
N LEU A 589 -9.44 11.34 25.95
CA LEU A 589 -10.56 12.28 25.95
C LEU A 589 -10.22 13.52 26.81
N PRO A 590 -10.58 14.73 26.37
CA PRO A 590 -10.59 15.92 27.23
C PRO A 590 -11.41 15.67 28.50
N GLU A 591 -11.07 16.32 29.61
CA GLU A 591 -11.66 16.03 30.92
C GLU A 591 -13.19 16.19 30.93
N ARG A 592 -13.70 17.21 30.23
CA ARG A 592 -15.14 17.48 30.06
C ARG A 592 -15.85 16.32 29.33
N LEU A 593 -15.23 15.76 28.30
CA LEU A 593 -15.80 14.69 27.47
C LEU A 593 -15.58 13.30 28.06
N ALA A 594 -14.53 13.11 28.86
CA ALA A 594 -14.17 11.82 29.47
C ALA A 594 -15.21 11.30 30.49
N ARG A 595 -16.04 12.20 31.02
CA ARG A 595 -17.08 11.90 32.03
C ARG A 595 -18.43 11.49 31.44
N LEU A 596 -18.61 11.64 30.12
CA LEU A 596 -19.87 11.34 29.45
C LEU A 596 -20.20 9.85 29.46
N ASP A 597 -21.48 9.53 29.65
CA ASP A 597 -21.98 8.16 29.52
C ASP A 597 -22.05 7.75 28.04
N ARG A 598 -21.40 6.63 27.70
CA ARG A 598 -21.32 6.15 26.30
C ARG A 598 -22.68 5.69 25.74
N GLY A 599 -23.61 5.25 26.59
CA GLY A 599 -24.96 4.86 26.19
C GLY A 599 -25.74 6.07 25.69
N ARG A 600 -25.75 7.14 26.51
CA ARG A 600 -26.36 8.42 26.15
C ARG A 600 -25.74 9.05 24.91
N VAL A 601 -24.41 9.05 24.80
CA VAL A 601 -23.70 9.53 23.58
C VAL A 601 -24.21 8.83 22.32
N ARG A 602 -24.43 7.51 22.36
CA ARG A 602 -24.96 6.75 21.21
C ARG A 602 -26.40 7.11 20.87
N GLU A 603 -27.22 7.40 21.87
CA GLU A 603 -28.61 7.83 21.69
C GLU A 603 -28.69 9.19 21.00
N ARG A 604 -27.92 10.17 21.47
CA ARG A 604 -27.80 11.49 20.83
C ARG A 604 -27.29 11.39 19.39
N MET A 605 -26.28 10.56 19.12
CA MET A 605 -25.83 10.31 17.76
C MET A 605 -26.96 9.77 16.85
N ARG A 606 -27.83 8.89 17.36
CA ARG A 606 -28.99 8.39 16.58
C ARG A 606 -30.02 9.48 16.32
N ALA A 607 -30.27 10.35 17.31
CA ALA A 607 -31.17 11.50 17.14
C ALA A 607 -30.65 12.44 16.04
N ILE A 608 -29.37 12.85 16.11
CA ILE A 608 -28.76 13.71 15.09
C ILE A 608 -28.80 13.06 13.71
N LYS A 609 -28.49 11.76 13.61
CA LYS A 609 -28.56 11.04 12.33
C LYS A 609 -29.97 11.00 11.73
N ARG A 610 -31.01 10.85 12.57
CA ARG A 610 -32.41 10.90 12.12
C ARG A 610 -32.77 12.28 11.58
N ALA A 611 -32.45 13.34 12.32
CA ALA A 611 -32.69 14.72 11.91
C ALA A 611 -31.91 15.12 10.63
N MET A 612 -30.70 14.57 10.41
CA MET A 612 -29.95 14.82 9.17
C MET A 612 -30.54 14.05 7.97
N ALA A 613 -31.14 12.88 8.19
CA ALA A 613 -31.72 12.08 7.11
C ALA A 613 -33.01 12.73 6.55
N THR A 614 -33.88 13.26 7.42
CA THR A 614 -35.11 13.96 7.03
C THR A 614 -34.87 15.19 6.14
N HIS A 615 -33.74 15.89 6.35
CA HIS A 615 -33.32 17.02 5.51
C HIS A 615 -32.79 16.65 4.12
N THR A 616 -32.35 15.40 3.93
CA THR A 616 -31.72 14.98 2.68
C THR A 616 -32.77 14.65 1.60
N ASP A 617 -33.99 14.31 2.01
CA ASP A 617 -35.11 13.98 1.09
C ASP A 617 -35.85 15.22 0.52
N ILE A 618 -35.45 16.45 0.90
CA ILE A 618 -36.12 17.70 0.48
C ILE A 618 -35.34 18.48 -0.61
N ARG A 619 -34.18 18.00 -1.10
CA ARG A 619 -33.39 18.69 -2.14
C ARG A 619 -33.40 18.03 -3.52
#